data_AF-A0A546XYL6-F1
#
_entry.id   AF-A0A546XYL6-F1
#
_cell.length_a   1.000
_cell.length_b   1.000
_cell.length_c   1.000
_cell.angle_alpha   90.00
_cell.angle_beta   90.00
_cell.angle_gamma   90.00
#
_symmetry.space_group_name_H-M   'P 1'
#
loop_
_entity.id
_entity.type
_entity.pdbx_description
1 polymer ?
#
loop_
_entity_poly.entity_id
_entity_poly.type
_entity_poly.pdbx_seq_one_letter_code
_entity_poly.pdbx_strand_id
1 'polypeptide(L)'
;MPMVTRFHVEMHTRSGSARYLTQFGSGMEWTSNGEDAFEYDDVEKADADAQRYGGEVFEFKRHARPGEIVLPRFDRNPLVIGANLQAAE
;
A
#
# COMPACT_ATOMS: atom_id res chain seq x y z
N MET A 1 -3.68 -8.87 14.21
CA MET A 1 -3.18 -7.64 13.57
C MET A 1 -3.91 -7.46 12.26
N PRO A 2 -4.28 -6.24 11.86
CA PRO A 2 -5.05 -6.05 10.63
C PRO A 2 -4.20 -6.45 9.41
N MET A 3 -4.85 -6.88 8.34
CA MET A 3 -4.20 -7.19 7.08
C MET A 3 -4.19 -5.93 6.20
N VAL A 4 -3.06 -5.69 5.52
CA VAL A 4 -2.94 -4.65 4.50
C VAL A 4 -2.67 -5.29 3.15
N THR A 5 -3.25 -4.70 2.12
CA THR A 5 -2.90 -5.01 0.73
C THR A 5 -1.68 -4.20 0.34
N ARG A 6 -0.72 -4.86 -0.28
CA ARG A 6 0.52 -4.27 -0.80
C ARG A 6 0.77 -4.80 -2.20
N PHE A 7 1.56 -4.04 -2.95
CA PHE A 7 1.95 -4.40 -4.30
C PHE A 7 3.47 -4.46 -4.39
N HIS A 8 4.00 -5.31 -5.26
CA HIS A 8 5.40 -5.27 -5.67
C HIS A 8 5.48 -5.44 -7.18
N VAL A 9 6.62 -5.11 -7.75
CA VAL A 9 6.88 -5.33 -9.18
C VAL A 9 7.83 -6.51 -9.31
N GLU A 10 7.45 -7.50 -10.09
CA GLU A 10 8.29 -8.64 -10.43
C GLU A 10 8.45 -8.81 -11.94
N MET A 11 9.51 -9.49 -12.36
CA MET A 11 9.70 -9.93 -13.73
C MET A 11 10.15 -11.39 -13.75
N HIS A 12 9.64 -12.16 -14.70
CA HIS A 12 10.09 -13.51 -14.93
C HIS A 12 11.17 -13.55 -16.01
N THR A 13 12.33 -14.09 -15.66
CA THR A 13 13.41 -14.34 -16.61
C THR A 13 13.07 -15.53 -17.52
N ARG A 14 13.72 -15.64 -18.68
CA ARG A 14 13.54 -16.78 -19.60
C ARG A 14 13.84 -18.15 -18.96
N SER A 15 14.63 -18.18 -17.89
CA SER A 15 14.94 -19.39 -17.13
C SER A 15 13.85 -19.75 -16.10
N GLY A 16 12.76 -18.99 -16.02
CA GLY A 16 11.67 -19.20 -15.05
C GLY A 16 11.97 -18.67 -13.64
N SER A 17 13.07 -17.94 -13.45
CA SER A 17 13.38 -17.30 -12.16
C SER A 17 12.73 -15.92 -12.06
N ALA A 18 12.11 -15.63 -10.92
CA ALA A 18 11.55 -14.32 -10.60
C ALA A 18 12.64 -13.35 -10.12
N ARG A 19 12.50 -12.10 -10.54
CA ARG A 19 13.26 -10.96 -10.02
C ARG A 19 12.27 -9.91 -9.55
N TYR A 20 12.58 -9.27 -8.45
CA TYR A 20 11.73 -8.28 -7.80
C TYR A 20 12.40 -6.93 -7.88
N LEU A 21 11.61 -5.88 -8.11
CA LEU A 21 12.12 -4.52 -8.08
C LEU A 21 12.36 -4.12 -6.63
N THR A 22 13.54 -3.58 -6.34
CA THR A 22 13.93 -3.08 -5.02
C THR A 22 14.49 -1.67 -5.13
N GLN A 23 14.35 -0.88 -4.06
CA GLN A 23 14.94 0.44 -3.98
C GLN A 23 16.35 0.34 -3.42
N PHE A 24 17.35 0.75 -4.20
CA PHE A 24 18.74 0.81 -3.78
C PHE A 24 19.29 2.23 -3.93
N GLY A 25 19.58 2.86 -2.79
CA GLY A 25 20.00 4.27 -2.75
C GLY A 25 18.93 5.20 -3.32
N SER A 26 19.26 5.93 -4.39
CA SER A 26 18.35 6.84 -5.10
C SER A 26 17.70 6.22 -6.34
N GLY A 27 17.97 4.94 -6.64
CA GLY A 27 17.48 4.26 -7.82
C GLY A 27 16.65 3.01 -7.51
N MET A 28 16.15 2.39 -8.57
CA MET A 28 15.50 1.07 -8.52
C MET A 28 16.39 0.05 -9.22
N GLU A 29 16.52 -1.12 -8.62
CA GLU A 29 17.31 -2.25 -9.11
C GLU A 29 16.52 -3.55 -9.03
N TRP A 30 16.94 -4.56 -9.80
CA TRP A 30 16.33 -5.88 -9.77
C TRP A 30 17.08 -6.80 -8.81
N THR A 31 16.39 -7.32 -7.81
CA THR A 31 16.91 -8.34 -6.88
C THR A 31 16.29 -9.70 -7.15
N SER A 32 17.00 -10.78 -6.82
CA SER A 32 16.42 -12.13 -6.81
C SER A 32 15.86 -12.50 -5.43
N ASN A 33 16.02 -11.63 -4.43
CA ASN A 33 15.49 -11.82 -3.09
C ASN A 33 14.11 -11.17 -2.97
N GLY A 34 13.05 -11.97 -2.84
CA GLY A 34 11.68 -11.47 -2.68
C GLY A 34 11.47 -10.72 -1.36
N GLU A 35 12.29 -10.96 -0.34
CA GLU A 35 12.20 -10.26 0.95
C GLU A 35 12.69 -8.80 0.86
N ASP A 36 13.55 -8.50 -0.11
CA ASP A 36 14.03 -7.14 -0.41
C ASP A 36 13.14 -6.39 -1.43
N ALA A 37 12.07 -7.03 -1.92
CA ALA A 37 11.18 -6.42 -2.89
C ALA A 37 10.58 -5.13 -2.32
N PHE A 38 10.56 -4.07 -3.13
CA PHE A 38 9.96 -2.81 -2.75
C PHE A 38 8.44 -2.97 -2.68
N GLU A 39 7.87 -2.59 -1.54
CA GLU A 39 6.43 -2.72 -1.27
C GLU A 39 5.74 -1.38 -1.50
N TYR A 40 4.83 -1.36 -2.47
CA TYR A 40 3.98 -0.21 -2.75
C TYR A 40 2.70 -0.29 -1.93
N ASP A 41 2.28 0.86 -1.41
CA ASP A 41 0.97 1.05 -0.80
C ASP A 41 -0.13 1.32 -1.83
N ASP A 42 0.26 1.67 -3.05
CA ASP A 42 -0.60 2.15 -4.13
C ASP A 42 -0.29 1.42 -5.45
N VAL A 43 -1.35 0.98 -6.12
CA VAL A 43 -1.24 0.20 -7.37
C VAL A 43 -0.79 1.07 -8.54
N GLU A 44 -1.15 2.34 -8.60
CA GLU A 44 -0.79 3.23 -9.72
C GLU A 44 0.71 3.52 -9.71
N LYS A 45 1.31 3.68 -8.53
CA LYS A 45 2.78 3.79 -8.40
C LYS A 45 3.49 2.51 -8.82
N ALA A 46 2.98 1.35 -8.39
CA ALA A 46 3.55 0.06 -8.77
C ALA A 46 3.47 -0.14 -10.30
N ASP A 47 2.34 0.22 -10.91
CA ASP A 47 2.12 0.12 -12.35
C ASP A 47 3.03 1.07 -13.15
N ALA A 48 3.20 2.31 -12.68
CA ALA A 48 4.12 3.25 -13.30
C ALA A 48 5.57 2.73 -13.31
N ASP A 49 6.03 2.12 -12.20
CA ASP A 49 7.35 1.51 -12.14
C ASP A 49 7.44 0.21 -12.96
N ALA A 50 6.38 -0.62 -12.99
CA ALA A 50 6.32 -1.80 -13.84
C ALA A 50 6.46 -1.44 -15.33
N GLN A 51 5.74 -0.40 -15.79
CA GLN A 51 5.86 0.12 -17.14
C GLN A 51 7.24 0.71 -17.42
N ARG A 52 7.84 1.39 -16.44
CA ARG A 52 9.16 2.03 -16.58
C ARG A 52 10.31 1.03 -16.64
N TYR A 53 10.27 -0.01 -15.81
CA TYR A 53 11.38 -0.95 -15.62
C TYR A 53 11.17 -2.29 -16.34
N GLY A 54 9.97 -2.55 -16.89
CA GLY A 54 9.66 -3.74 -17.67
C GLY A 54 9.32 -4.96 -16.82
N GLY A 55 8.38 -4.81 -15.88
CA GLY A 55 7.88 -5.87 -15.01
C GLY A 55 6.35 -5.93 -14.97
N GLU A 56 5.84 -6.70 -14.02
CA GLU A 56 4.42 -6.91 -13.75
C GLU A 56 4.14 -6.60 -12.27
N VAL A 57 2.97 -5.99 -12.01
CA VAL A 57 2.53 -5.69 -10.64
C VAL A 57 1.87 -6.91 -10.03
N PHE A 58 2.29 -7.28 -8.83
CA PHE A 58 1.71 -8.37 -8.06
C PHE A 58 1.11 -7.87 -6.75
N GLU A 59 -0.14 -8.25 -6.48
CA GLU A 59 -0.84 -7.95 -5.22
C GLU A 59 -0.58 -9.04 -4.19
N PHE A 60 -0.28 -8.65 -2.95
CA PHE A 60 -0.24 -9.56 -1.81
C PHE A 60 -0.81 -8.93 -0.55
N LYS A 61 -1.15 -9.79 0.42
CA LYS A 61 -1.66 -9.37 1.72
C LYS A 61 -0.69 -9.78 2.80
N ARG A 62 -0.35 -8.86 3.69
CA ARG A 62 0.44 -9.16 4.89
C ARG A 62 -0.12 -8.48 6.13
N HIS A 63 0.34 -8.92 7.30
CA HIS A 63 0.05 -8.20 8.53
C HIS A 63 0.66 -6.80 8.47
N ALA A 64 -0.12 -5.83 8.93
CA ALA A 64 0.34 -4.46 9.03
C ALA A 64 1.51 -4.34 10.00
N ARG A 65 2.52 -3.58 9.61
CA ARG A 65 3.62 -3.21 10.51
C ARG A 65 3.13 -2.18 11.54
N PRO A 66 3.75 -2.11 12.74
CA PRO A 66 3.44 -1.07 13.71
C PRO A 66 3.55 0.33 13.07
N GLY A 67 2.48 1.13 13.16
CA GLY A 67 2.41 2.48 12.58
C GLY A 67 1.97 2.55 11.11
N GLU A 68 1.81 1.41 10.43
CA GLU A 68 1.36 1.35 9.03
C GLU A 68 -0.15 1.57 8.88
N ILE A 69 -0.91 1.26 9.92
CA ILE A 69 -2.34 1.55 9.98
C ILE A 69 -2.52 2.78 10.84
N VAL A 70 -2.78 3.90 10.18
CA VAL A 70 -3.37 5.07 10.83
C VAL A 70 -4.84 4.74 11.05
N LEU A 71 -5.17 4.22 12.22
CA LEU A 71 -6.57 4.16 12.65
C LEU A 71 -7.09 5.62 12.64
N PRO A 72 -8.23 5.92 12.02
CA PRO A 72 -8.84 7.22 12.19
C PRO A 72 -9.07 7.41 13.69
N ARG A 73 -8.53 8.49 14.25
CA ARG A 73 -8.89 8.94 15.60
C ARG A 73 -10.39 9.20 15.56
N PHE A 74 -11.18 8.26 16.04
CA PHE A 74 -12.58 8.50 16.35
C PHE A 74 -12.59 9.48 17.52
N ASP A 75 -12.53 10.78 17.21
CA ASP A 75 -12.94 11.85 18.12
C ASP A 75 -14.44 11.64 18.38
N ARG A 76 -14.72 10.83 19.40
CA ARG A 76 -16.05 10.47 19.83
C ARG A 76 -16.63 11.66 20.59
N ASN A 77 -17.01 12.72 19.89
CA ASN A 77 -17.93 13.70 20.43
C ASN A 77 -18.70 14.51 19.37
N PRO A 78 -19.80 13.97 18.81
CA PRO A 78 -20.87 14.84 18.36
C PRO A 78 -21.65 15.29 19.60
N LEU A 79 -21.24 16.39 20.23
CA LEU A 79 -22.15 17.18 21.08
C LEU A 79 -23.22 17.77 20.15
N VAL A 80 -24.27 16.98 19.88
CA VAL A 80 -25.54 17.48 19.35
C VAL A 80 -26.15 18.35 20.44
N ILE A 81 -25.82 19.63 20.45
CA ILE A 81 -26.63 20.61 21.17
C ILE A 81 -27.88 20.78 20.31
N GLY A 82 -28.96 20.12 20.75
CA GLY A 82 -30.23 20.07 20.06
C GLY A 82 -30.67 21.46 19.60
N ALA A 83 -30.95 21.58 18.30
CA ALA A 83 -31.71 22.68 17.75
C ALA A 83 -33.04 22.74 18.52
N ASN A 84 -33.25 23.84 19.23
CA ASN A 84 -34.50 24.14 19.93
C ASN A 84 -35.59 24.41 18.89
N LEU A 85 -36.25 23.35 18.42
CA LEU A 85 -37.54 23.45 17.75
C LEU A 85 -38.61 23.64 18.82
N GLN A 86 -38.97 24.89 19.10
CA GLN A 86 -40.27 25.21 19.68
C GLN A 86 -41.02 26.12 18.71
N ALA A 87 -41.79 25.46 17.84
CA ALA A 87 -43.03 26.03 17.33
C ALA A 87 -44.12 25.71 18.34
N ALA A 88 -44.85 26.72 18.81
CA ALA A 88 -46.18 26.58 19.39
C ALA A 88 -46.85 27.98 19.44
N GLU A 89 -47.86 28.12 18.58
CA GLU A 89 -49.01 29.05 18.53
C GLU A 89 -48.81 30.56 18.70
#